data_AF-A0A0B1RS20-F1
#
_entry.id   AF-A0A0B1RS20-F1
#
_cell.length_a   1.000
_cell.length_b   1.000
_cell.length_c   1.000
_cell.angle_alpha   90.00
_cell.angle_beta   90.00
_cell.angle_gamma   90.00
#
_symmetry.space_group_name_H-M   'P 1'
#
loop_
_entity.id
_entity.type
_entity.pdbx_description
1 polymer ?
#
loop_
_entity_poly.entity_id
_entity_poly.type
_entity_poly.pdbx_seq_one_letter_code
_entity_poly.pdbx_strand_id
1 'polypeptide(L)' 'MKIDSRQEPLLSEMLVLCPVEEYRKVLDHIDSLMFFDEPDYDMIYSTLRKAMKRKGVSEFPYDWEKDAAMSST' A
#
# COMPACT_ATOMS: atom_id res chain seq x y z
N MET A 1 21.92 2.72 -4.26
CA MET A 1 21.21 1.50 -4.70
C MET A 1 19.86 1.26 -4.01
N LYS A 2 19.65 1.55 -2.70
CA LYS A 2 18.28 1.53 -2.10
C LYS A 2 17.47 2.81 -2.34
N ILE A 3 18.13 3.96 -2.51
CA ILE A 3 17.47 5.25 -2.74
C ILE A 3 16.86 5.30 -4.15
N ASP A 4 17.51 4.66 -5.11
CA ASP A 4 17.15 4.74 -6.53
C ASP A 4 15.94 3.85 -6.88
N SER A 5 15.59 2.87 -6.04
CA SER A 5 14.48 1.96 -6.31
C SER A 5 13.09 2.61 -6.22
N ARG A 6 13.00 3.80 -5.62
CA ARG A 6 11.78 4.61 -5.55
C ARG A 6 11.75 5.75 -6.55
N GLN A 7 12.68 5.74 -7.52
CA GLN A 7 12.75 6.73 -8.59
C GLN A 7 12.29 6.11 -9.91
N GLU A 8 11.89 6.96 -10.85
CA GLU A 8 11.55 6.51 -12.21
C GLU A 8 12.81 6.01 -12.94
N PRO A 9 12.69 4.96 -13.79
CA PRO A 9 11.46 4.22 -14.14
C PRO A 9 11.13 3.07 -13.18
N LEU A 10 12.02 2.75 -12.24
CA LEU A 10 11.93 1.55 -11.39
C LEU A 10 10.68 1.55 -10.50
N LEU A 11 10.26 2.72 -10.01
CA LEU A 11 9.05 2.86 -9.22
C LEU A 11 7.80 2.44 -10.01
N SER A 12 7.68 2.90 -11.25
CA SER A 12 6.55 2.55 -12.12
C SER A 12 6.54 1.07 -12.48
N GLU A 13 7.71 0.48 -12.73
CA GLU A 13 7.84 -0.97 -12.99
C GLU A 13 7.40 -1.79 -11.77
N MET A 14 7.84 -1.40 -10.57
CA MET A 14 7.47 -2.10 -9.33
C MET A 14 5.96 -2.04 -9.06
N LEU A 15 5.31 -0.93 -9.39
CA LEU A 15 3.91 -0.68 -9.05
C LEU A 15 2.91 -0.98 -10.18
N VAL A 16 3.36 -1.57 -11.29
CA VAL A 16 2.55 -1.72 -12.52
C VAL A 16 1.19 -2.41 -12.32
N LEU A 17 1.08 -3.34 -11.37
CA LEU A 17 -0.18 -4.06 -11.06
C LEU A 17 -0.89 -3.53 -9.80
N CYS A 18 -0.36 -2.48 -9.19
CA CYS A 18 -0.83 -1.94 -7.93
C CYS A 18 -1.69 -0.67 -8.12
N PRO A 19 -2.39 -0.21 -7.07
CA PRO A 19 -2.97 1.14 -7.01
C PRO A 19 -1.86 2.22 -6.99
N VAL A 20 -1.27 2.51 -8.15
CA VAL A 20 -0.08 3.37 -8.29
C VAL A 20 -0.25 4.73 -7.61
N GLU A 21 -1.37 5.42 -7.86
CA GLU A 21 -1.62 6.76 -7.33
C GLU A 21 -1.60 6.84 -5.80
N GLU A 22 -2.30 5.92 -5.12
CA GLU A 22 -2.36 5.88 -3.66
C GLU A 22 -1.03 5.44 -3.05
N TYR A 23 -0.35 4.48 -3.67
CA TYR A 23 0.94 4.00 -3.17
C TYR A 23 2.02 5.05 -3.37
N ARG A 24 2.03 5.76 -4.50
CA ARG A 24 2.93 6.89 -4.74
C ARG A 24 2.72 7.99 -3.72
N LYS A 25 1.46 8.37 -3.45
CA LYS A 25 1.15 9.37 -2.43
C LYS A 25 1.67 8.99 -1.04
N VAL A 26 1.53 7.72 -0.64
CA VAL A 26 2.05 7.23 0.64
C VAL A 26 3.58 7.22 0.65
N LEU A 27 4.22 6.81 -0.45
CA LEU A 27 5.68 6.80 -0.57
C LEU A 27 6.25 8.22 -0.53
N ASP A 28 5.66 9.17 -1.26
CA ASP A 28 6.07 10.58 -1.26
C ASP A 28 6.00 11.17 0.15
N HIS A 29 4.96 10.83 0.93
CA HIS A 29 4.86 11.21 2.32
C HIS A 29 6.00 10.61 3.16
N ILE A 30 6.21 9.31 3.08
CA ILE A 30 7.25 8.61 3.85
C ILE A 30 8.65 9.15 3.52
N ASP A 31 8.95 9.36 2.24
CA ASP A 31 10.26 9.85 1.78
C ASP A 31 10.48 11.33 2.14
N SER A 32 9.43 12.09 2.50
CA SER A 32 9.54 13.48 2.98
C SER A 32 9.87 13.61 4.48
N LEU A 33 9.71 12.54 5.25
CA LEU A 33 9.88 12.55 6.71
C LEU A 33 11.35 12.42 7.12
N MET A 34 11.69 13.11 8.21
CA MET A 34 12.95 12.96 8.93
C MET A 34 12.80 11.99 10.11
N PHE A 35 13.94 11.61 10.71
CA PHE A 35 13.98 10.60 11.79
C PHE A 35 13.06 10.90 12.98
N PHE A 36 12.86 12.17 13.32
CA PHE A 36 12.03 12.59 14.46
C PHE A 36 10.61 13.00 14.06
N ASP A 37 10.28 13.00 12.77
CA ASP A 37 8.95 13.39 12.31
C ASP A 37 7.95 12.26 12.59
N GLU A 38 6.76 12.65 13.04
CA GLU A 38 5.65 11.71 13.22
C GLU A 38 4.93 11.48 11.88
N PRO A 39 4.76 10.23 11.42
CA PRO A 39 4.00 9.96 10.20
C PRO A 39 2.52 10.30 10.37
N ASP A 40 1.92 10.97 9.39
CA ASP A 40 0.47 11.13 9.29
C ASP A 40 -0.23 9.80 8.95
N TYR A 41 -0.50 9.01 10.00
CA TYR A 41 -1.18 7.71 9.88
C TYR A 41 -2.62 7.83 9.36
N ASP A 42 -3.33 8.92 9.69
CA ASP A 42 -4.70 9.14 9.24
C ASP A 42 -4.77 9.34 7.71
N MET A 43 -3.84 10.11 7.16
CA MET A 43 -3.67 10.26 5.72
C MET A 43 -3.33 8.92 5.06
N ILE A 44 -2.39 8.14 5.62
CA ILE A 44 -2.01 6.83 5.08
C ILE A 44 -3.21 5.90 5.05
N TYR A 45 -3.90 5.71 6.18
CA TYR A 45 -5.06 4.83 6.28
C TYR A 45 -6.21 5.26 5.38
N SER A 46 -6.51 6.55 5.32
CA SER A 46 -7.57 7.07 4.45
C SER A 46 -7.24 6.87 2.97
N THR A 47 -5.96 6.96 2.60
CA THR A 47 -5.48 6.74 1.22
C THR A 47 -5.61 5.26 0.84
N LEU A 48 -5.19 4.32 1.70
CA LEU A 48 -5.31 2.88 1.44
C LEU A 48 -6.77 2.43 1.37
N ARG A 49 -7.64 2.90 2.27
CA ARG A 49 -9.08 2.59 2.21
C ARG A 49 -9.73 3.09 0.92
N LYS A 50 -9.32 4.25 0.40
CA LYS A 50 -9.77 4.76 -0.90
C LYS A 50 -9.34 3.84 -2.05
N ALA A 51 -8.10 3.34 -2.02
CA ALA A 51 -7.60 2.39 -3.01
C ALA A 51 -8.46 1.10 -3.03
N MET A 52 -8.76 0.55 -1.85
CA MET A 52 -9.60 -0.64 -1.71
C MET A 52 -11.01 -0.40 -2.27
N LYS A 53 -11.65 0.71 -1.88
CA LYS A 53 -12.97 1.07 -2.38
C LYS A 53 -13.00 1.21 -3.89
N ARG A 54 -11.99 1.86 -4.48
CA ARG A 54 -11.88 2.06 -5.94
C ARG A 54 -11.66 0.76 -6.70
N LYS A 55 -10.93 -0.19 -6.12
CA LYS A 55 -10.69 -1.52 -6.70
C LYS A 55 -11.77 -2.55 -6.36
N GLY A 56 -12.76 -2.19 -5.52
CA GLY A 56 -13.82 -3.09 -5.09
C GLY A 56 -13.33 -4.24 -4.20
N VAL A 57 -12.24 -4.02 -3.45
CA VAL A 57 -11.64 -5.03 -2.58
C VAL A 57 -12.20 -4.90 -1.17
N SER A 58 -12.60 -6.04 -0.59
CA SER A 58 -13.02 -6.13 0.81
C SER A 58 -11.81 -6.38 1.72
N GLU A 59 -11.84 -5.83 2.93
CA GLU A 59 -10.79 -6.06 3.94
C GLU A 59 -10.84 -7.48 4.51
N PHE A 60 -12.05 -8.02 4.66
CA PHE A 60 -12.28 -9.35 5.20
C PHE A 60 -13.09 -10.20 4.21
N PRO A 61 -12.91 -11.53 4.20
CA PRO A 61 -11.88 -12.28 4.91
C PRO A 61 -10.51 -12.18 4.21
N TYR A 62 -9.44 -12.24 5.00
CA TYR A 62 -8.08 -12.33 4.46
C TYR A 62 -7.82 -13.69 3.82
N ASP A 63 -6.82 -13.77 2.95
CA ASP A 63 -6.54 -15.00 2.20
C ASP A 63 -6.23 -16.19 3.10
N TRP A 64 -5.50 -15.99 4.21
CA TRP A 64 -5.21 -17.05 5.18
C TRP A 64 -6.43 -17.52 5.99
N GLU A 65 -7.48 -16.70 6.10
CA GLU A 65 -8.71 -17.09 6.81
C GLU A 65 -9.59 -18.01 5.95
N LYS A 66 -9.45 -17.91 4.62
CA LYS A 66 -10.17 -18.77 3.67
C LYS A 66 -9.70 -20.22 3.78
N ASP A 67 -8.41 -20.44 3.94
CA ASP A 67 -7.83 -21.79 4.07
C ASP A 67 -8.17 -22.44 5.42
N ALA A 68 -8.26 -21.63 6.49
CA ALA A 68 -8.73 -22.10 7.79
C ALA A 68 -10.20 -22.57 7.75
N ALA A 69 -11.04 -21.90 6.96
CA ALA A 69 -12.43 -22.31 6.75
C ALA A 69 -12.56 -23.58 5.89
N MET A 70 -11.67 -23.79 4.90
CA MET A 70 -11.70 -24.96 4.01
C MET A 70 -11.14 -26.24 4.64
N SER A 71 -10.26 -26.15 5.64
CA SER A 71 -9.64 -27.30 6.31
C SER A 71 -10.47 -27.92 7.44
N SER A 72 -11.65 -27.35 7.73
CA SER A 72 -12.57 -27.84 8.76
C SER A 72 -13.70 -28.74 8.23
N THR A 73 -13.57 -29.26 6.99
CA THR A 73 -14.46 -30.28 6.38
C THR A 73 -13.64 -31.50 5.96
#